data_AF-A0A7X7GGZ4-F1
#
_entry.id   AF-A0A7X7GGZ4-F1
#
_cell.length_a   1.000
_cell.length_b   1.000
_cell.length_c   1.000
_cell.angle_alpha   90.00
_cell.angle_beta   90.00
_cell.angle_gamma   90.00
#
_symmetry.space_group_name_H-M   'P 1'
#
loop_
_entity.id
_entity.type
_entity.pdbx_description
1 polymer ?
#
loop_
_entity_poly.entity_id
_entity_poly.type
_entity_poly.pdbx_seq_one_letter_code
_entity_poly.pdbx_strand_id
1 'polypeptide(L)'
;MQFMPATFTQYGTDGDGDDRADIHNNADSIFSAANYLTASGVTAGEDGVRRALFAYNRADWYVNDVLYYAHAYGGGTVLGDPTDCGPGGVGDPTKPTLTREQITTVLDWATSRIGAPYRLGATGPEAWDCSSFTQNAYARIGLTLPRTAAGQRNWLAAGNGHQIQPGNEQPGDLIFVDSYLGPNQIGHVMIVFDPTTKTTIEAGGTKVGHYDYGHREDSNLYQVWRLATPTG
;
A
#
# COMPACT_ATOMS: atom_id res chain seq x y z
N MET A 1 -8.39 21.95 8.06
CA MET A 1 -7.55 20.99 8.82
C MET A 1 -8.24 20.70 10.15
N GLN A 2 -8.21 19.45 10.63
CA GLN A 2 -8.80 19.10 11.93
C GLN A 2 -7.79 19.45 13.06
N PHE A 3 -7.71 20.74 13.40
CA PHE A 3 -6.80 21.21 14.44
C PHE A 3 -7.24 20.72 15.82
N MET A 4 -6.29 20.25 16.62
CA MET A 4 -6.49 20.11 18.06
C MET A 4 -6.58 21.52 18.69
N PRO A 5 -7.45 21.76 19.70
CA PRO A 5 -7.60 23.08 20.31
C PRO A 5 -6.28 23.70 20.77
N ALA A 6 -5.38 22.89 21.35
CA ALA A 6 -4.05 23.34 21.80
C ALA A 6 -3.16 23.81 20.64
N THR A 7 -3.22 23.14 19.49
CA THR A 7 -2.49 23.55 18.28
C THR A 7 -3.10 24.84 17.71
N PHE A 8 -4.42 24.97 17.72
CA PHE A 8 -5.09 26.18 17.24
C PHE A 8 -4.77 27.41 18.11
N THR A 9 -4.64 27.25 19.44
CA THR A 9 -4.20 28.34 20.31
C THR A 9 -2.82 28.90 19.92
N GLN A 10 -1.92 28.06 19.41
CA GLN A 10 -0.56 28.47 19.07
C GLN A 10 -0.43 29.03 17.66
N TYR A 11 -1.22 28.52 16.71
CA TYR A 11 -1.08 28.84 15.28
C TYR A 11 -2.31 29.50 14.66
N GLY A 12 -3.33 29.79 15.47
CA GLY A 12 -4.57 30.45 15.06
C GLY A 12 -4.31 31.81 14.42
N THR A 13 -4.95 32.06 13.28
CA THR A 13 -4.87 33.30 12.52
C THR A 13 -6.28 33.76 12.19
N ASP A 14 -6.60 35.01 12.48
CA ASP A 14 -7.79 35.70 11.98
C ASP A 14 -7.62 35.90 10.46
N GLY A 15 -8.35 35.10 9.69
CA GLY A 15 -8.23 34.99 8.25
C GLY A 15 -9.22 35.86 7.48
N ASP A 16 -10.29 36.34 8.11
CA ASP A 16 -11.31 37.20 7.48
C ASP A 16 -11.30 38.65 7.99
N GLY A 17 -10.52 38.95 9.03
CA GLY A 17 -10.26 40.30 9.54
C GLY A 17 -11.36 40.83 10.46
N ASP A 18 -12.06 39.94 11.18
CA ASP A 18 -13.13 40.28 12.11
C ASP A 18 -12.65 40.53 13.56
N ASP A 19 -11.32 40.59 13.76
CA ASP A 19 -10.61 40.70 15.04
C ASP A 19 -10.72 39.45 15.93
N ARG A 20 -11.11 38.29 15.37
CA ARG A 20 -11.22 37.02 16.09
C ARG A 20 -10.67 35.84 15.27
N ALA A 21 -9.94 34.94 15.94
CA ALA A 21 -9.58 33.65 15.36
C ALA A 21 -10.51 32.56 15.88
N ASP A 22 -11.33 31.97 15.01
CA ASP A 22 -12.29 30.91 15.31
C ASP A 22 -12.00 29.64 14.50
N ILE A 23 -11.78 28.52 15.19
CA ILE A 23 -11.51 27.21 14.57
C ILE A 23 -12.67 26.69 13.72
N HIS A 24 -13.88 27.21 13.90
CA HIS A 24 -15.06 26.85 13.13
C HIS A 24 -15.30 27.79 11.94
N ASN A 25 -14.55 28.90 11.84
CA ASN A 25 -14.53 29.76 10.66
C ASN A 25 -13.61 29.14 9.60
N ASN A 26 -14.08 29.11 8.35
CA ASN A 26 -13.34 28.55 7.23
C ASN A 26 -12.09 29.36 6.88
N ALA A 27 -12.18 30.70 6.86
CA ALA A 27 -11.06 31.58 6.55
C ALA A 27 -9.96 31.43 7.61
N ASP A 28 -10.31 31.53 8.87
CA ASP A 28 -9.37 31.37 9.99
C ASP A 28 -8.73 29.99 9.98
N SER A 29 -9.51 28.93 9.72
CA SER A 29 -8.99 27.57 9.61
C SER A 29 -7.96 27.42 8.48
N ILE A 30 -8.17 28.07 7.33
CA ILE A 30 -7.26 28.01 6.18
C ILE A 30 -5.97 28.79 6.49
N PHE A 31 -6.08 30.00 7.03
CA PHE A 31 -4.92 30.82 7.36
C PHE A 31 -4.11 30.24 8.52
N SER A 32 -4.78 29.66 9.52
CA SER A 32 -4.12 28.93 10.61
C SER A 32 -3.39 27.69 10.09
N ALA A 33 -3.97 26.99 9.11
CA ALA A 33 -3.34 25.87 8.42
C ALA A 33 -2.05 26.28 7.70
N ALA A 34 -2.10 27.38 6.96
CA ALA A 34 -0.92 27.92 6.29
C ALA A 34 0.16 28.33 7.31
N ASN A 35 -0.21 29.05 8.37
CA ASN A 35 0.71 29.48 9.43
C ASN A 35 1.42 28.29 10.09
N TYR A 36 0.66 27.25 10.46
CA TYR A 36 1.20 26.01 11.01
C TYR A 36 2.22 25.35 10.07
N LEU A 37 1.87 25.19 8.79
CA LEU A 37 2.73 24.53 7.80
C LEU A 37 4.01 25.33 7.54
N THR A 38 3.91 26.65 7.45
CA THR A 38 5.07 27.55 7.33
C THR A 38 5.98 27.43 8.55
N ALA A 39 5.44 27.50 9.77
CA ALA A 39 6.20 27.31 11.00
C ALA A 39 6.84 25.92 11.09
N SER A 40 6.21 24.91 10.50
CA SER A 40 6.72 23.53 10.43
C SER A 40 7.73 23.30 9.30
N GLY A 41 8.06 24.33 8.53
CA GLY A 41 9.13 24.30 7.52
C GLY A 41 8.71 23.89 6.11
N VAL A 42 7.41 24.01 5.75
CA VAL A 42 6.89 23.64 4.42
C VAL A 42 7.61 24.35 3.26
N THR A 43 8.24 25.50 3.51
CA THR A 43 8.97 26.30 2.50
C THR A 43 10.39 25.80 2.22
N ALA A 44 10.89 24.80 2.95
CA ALA A 44 12.25 24.26 2.79
C ALA A 44 12.33 23.18 1.68
N GLY A 45 11.70 23.44 0.52
CA GLY A 45 11.63 22.49 -0.59
C GLY A 45 10.80 21.23 -0.27
N GLU A 46 10.91 20.21 -1.12
CA GLU A 46 10.11 18.98 -1.02
C GLU A 46 10.25 18.27 0.34
N ASP A 47 11.47 18.20 0.88
CA ASP A 47 11.74 17.64 2.21
C ASP A 47 11.11 18.47 3.34
N GLY A 48 11.03 19.79 3.16
CA GLY A 48 10.32 20.69 4.06
C GLY A 48 8.83 20.42 4.08
N VAL A 49 8.23 20.22 2.90
CA VAL A 49 6.80 19.89 2.77
C VAL A 49 6.48 18.58 3.47
N ARG A 50 7.26 17.52 3.23
CA ARG A 50 7.06 16.22 3.87
C ARG A 50 7.16 16.30 5.40
N ARG A 51 8.16 17.01 5.90
CA ARG A 51 8.38 17.20 7.35
C ARG A 51 7.25 17.97 8.02
N ALA A 52 6.73 19.01 7.36
CA ALA A 52 5.64 19.82 7.89
C ALA A 52 4.33 19.03 8.00
N LEU A 53 4.02 18.22 6.98
CA LEU A 53 2.87 17.31 7.00
C LEU A 53 3.04 16.21 8.05
N PHE A 54 4.25 15.66 8.21
CA PHE A 54 4.54 14.64 9.23
C PHE A 54 4.46 15.21 10.65
N ALA A 55 4.84 16.48 10.84
CA ALA A 55 4.69 17.16 12.13
C ALA A 55 3.21 17.27 12.53
N TYR A 56 2.33 17.51 11.55
CA TYR A 56 0.88 17.64 11.76
C TYR A 56 0.24 16.30 12.15
N ASN A 57 0.55 15.27 11.38
CA ASN A 57 0.11 13.90 11.65
C ASN A 57 1.34 13.02 11.48
N ARG A 58 1.78 12.39 12.59
CA ARG A 58 3.04 11.63 12.73
C ARG A 58 3.02 10.30 11.98
N ALA A 59 2.45 10.30 10.79
CA ALA A 59 2.25 9.13 9.98
C ALA A 59 2.53 9.45 8.51
N ASP A 60 3.49 8.71 7.93
CA ASP A 60 3.90 8.91 6.53
C ASP A 60 2.77 8.67 5.52
N TRP A 61 1.78 7.84 5.86
CA TRP A 61 0.59 7.63 5.02
C TRP A 61 -0.18 8.93 4.81
N TYR A 62 -0.33 9.74 5.86
CA TYR A 62 -1.05 11.01 5.82
C TYR A 62 -0.28 12.04 4.97
N VAL A 63 1.04 12.07 5.11
CA VAL A 63 1.92 12.94 4.31
C VAL A 63 1.75 12.66 2.82
N ASN A 64 1.77 11.39 2.44
CA ASN A 64 1.64 10.98 1.05
C ASN A 64 0.25 11.26 0.48
N ASP A 65 -0.80 11.06 1.28
CA ASP A 65 -2.20 11.32 0.89
C ASP A 65 -2.44 12.81 0.60
N VAL A 66 -1.97 13.69 1.49
CA VAL A 66 -2.08 15.15 1.29
C VAL A 66 -1.29 15.60 0.05
N LEU A 67 -0.09 15.07 -0.17
CA LEU A 67 0.71 15.39 -1.37
C LEU A 67 0.07 14.90 -2.66
N TYR A 68 -0.56 13.72 -2.63
CA TYR A 68 -1.32 13.19 -3.76
C TYR A 68 -2.46 14.13 -4.15
N TYR A 69 -3.33 14.48 -3.20
CA TYR A 69 -4.47 15.37 -3.49
C TYR A 69 -4.00 16.76 -3.90
N ALA A 70 -2.91 17.28 -3.30
CA ALA A 70 -2.31 18.54 -3.71
C ALA A 70 -1.86 18.52 -5.19
N HIS A 71 -1.26 17.41 -5.64
CA HIS A 71 -0.84 17.24 -7.03
C HIS A 71 -2.04 17.05 -7.99
N ALA A 72 -3.08 16.32 -7.57
CA ALA A 72 -4.32 16.15 -8.33
C ALA A 72 -5.07 17.48 -8.52
N TYR A 73 -5.19 18.30 -7.47
CA TYR A 73 -5.78 19.63 -7.55
C TYR A 73 -4.91 20.62 -8.35
N GLY A 74 -3.60 20.39 -8.41
CA GLY A 74 -2.65 21.16 -9.21
C GLY A 74 -2.70 20.88 -10.72
N GLY A 75 -3.53 19.94 -11.18
CA GLY A 75 -3.73 19.66 -12.61
C GLY A 75 -2.75 18.66 -13.24
N GLY A 76 -1.97 17.92 -12.44
CA GLY A 76 -1.09 16.87 -12.93
C GLY A 76 -1.78 15.51 -13.05
N THR A 77 -1.40 14.69 -14.04
CA THR A 77 -1.80 13.27 -14.12
C THR A 77 -1.20 12.51 -12.94
N VAL A 78 -2.01 11.74 -12.20
CA VAL A 78 -1.54 10.96 -11.05
C VAL A 78 -1.73 9.46 -11.29
N LEU A 79 -0.65 8.68 -11.12
CA LEU A 79 -0.64 7.23 -11.23
C LEU A 79 -0.89 6.61 -9.83
N GLY A 80 -1.99 5.88 -9.67
CA GLY A 80 -2.35 5.12 -8.44
C GLY A 80 -3.12 5.91 -7.38
N ASP A 81 -4.18 5.34 -6.83
CA ASP A 81 -5.03 5.91 -5.76
C ASP A 81 -4.41 5.66 -4.35
N PRO A 82 -4.37 6.65 -3.43
CA PRO A 82 -3.75 6.54 -2.11
C PRO A 82 -4.63 5.97 -0.99
N THR A 83 -5.86 5.44 -1.18
CA THR A 83 -6.57 4.79 -0.05
C THR A 83 -6.00 3.43 0.39
N ASP A 84 -4.71 3.21 0.12
CA ASP A 84 -3.95 2.02 0.47
C ASP A 84 -2.76 2.37 1.39
N CYS A 85 -3.02 2.22 2.69
CA CYS A 85 -2.24 2.68 3.83
C CYS A 85 -0.96 1.87 4.11
N GLY A 86 0.10 2.06 3.32
CA GLY A 86 1.45 2.01 3.90
C GLY A 86 2.54 2.43 2.93
N PRO A 87 3.83 2.08 3.18
CA PRO A 87 5.00 2.72 2.59
C PRO A 87 4.75 3.00 1.12
N GLY A 88 4.52 4.28 0.82
CA GLY A 88 4.43 4.75 -0.55
C GLY A 88 5.83 4.71 -1.13
N GLY A 89 5.97 4.14 -2.30
CA GLY A 89 7.23 3.98 -3.01
C GLY A 89 7.11 2.84 -4.01
N VAL A 90 7.94 2.82 -5.05
CA VAL A 90 8.01 1.71 -6.02
C VAL A 90 8.89 0.55 -5.51
N GLY A 91 9.29 0.57 -4.24
CA GLY A 91 10.29 -0.31 -3.65
C GLY A 91 11.70 -0.03 -4.15
N ASP A 92 12.55 -1.07 -4.16
CA ASP A 92 13.94 -0.98 -4.59
C ASP A 92 14.21 -1.94 -5.78
N PRO A 93 14.14 -1.44 -7.03
CA PRO A 93 14.38 -2.25 -8.22
C PRO A 93 15.85 -2.66 -8.39
N THR A 94 16.77 -2.12 -7.57
CA THR A 94 18.20 -2.46 -7.64
C THR A 94 18.55 -3.70 -6.82
N LYS A 95 17.67 -4.10 -5.89
CA LYS A 95 17.90 -5.30 -5.09
C LYS A 95 17.76 -6.57 -5.93
N PRO A 96 18.62 -7.58 -5.70
CA PRO A 96 18.48 -8.88 -6.31
C PRO A 96 17.10 -9.47 -6.01
N THR A 97 16.44 -10.01 -7.01
CA THR A 97 15.16 -10.72 -6.87
C THR A 97 15.40 -12.17 -6.46
N LEU A 98 14.33 -12.87 -6.08
CA LEU A 98 14.41 -14.29 -5.74
C LEU A 98 14.94 -15.14 -6.91
N THR A 99 15.68 -16.20 -6.59
CA THR A 99 16.17 -17.15 -7.61
C THR A 99 15.04 -18.04 -8.11
N ARG A 100 15.26 -18.67 -9.27
CA ARG A 100 14.28 -19.60 -9.85
C ARG A 100 13.98 -20.77 -8.91
N GLU A 101 14.98 -21.31 -8.22
CA GLU A 101 14.81 -22.42 -7.27
C GLU A 101 13.94 -22.01 -6.06
N GLN A 102 14.12 -20.78 -5.57
CA GLN A 102 13.28 -20.22 -4.52
C GLN A 102 11.83 -20.09 -4.99
N ILE A 103 11.60 -19.53 -6.18
CA ILE A 103 10.26 -19.43 -6.75
C ILE A 103 9.62 -20.81 -6.96
N THR A 104 10.36 -21.79 -7.48
CA THR A 104 9.87 -23.18 -7.61
C THR A 104 9.45 -23.74 -6.25
N THR A 105 10.23 -23.53 -5.20
CA THR A 105 9.89 -23.98 -3.84
C THR A 105 8.58 -23.37 -3.33
N VAL A 106 8.37 -22.07 -3.58
CA VAL A 106 7.13 -21.36 -3.22
C VAL A 106 5.93 -21.93 -3.98
N LEU A 107 6.06 -22.10 -5.30
CA LEU A 107 4.98 -22.56 -6.17
C LEU A 107 4.65 -24.05 -5.97
N ASP A 108 5.64 -24.90 -5.69
CA ASP A 108 5.41 -26.31 -5.37
C ASP A 108 4.63 -26.47 -4.07
N TRP A 109 5.00 -25.70 -3.05
CA TRP A 109 4.23 -25.68 -1.80
C TRP A 109 2.81 -25.16 -2.05
N ALA A 110 2.64 -24.07 -2.80
CA ALA A 110 1.34 -23.52 -3.11
C ALA A 110 0.45 -24.55 -3.84
N THR A 111 1.01 -25.23 -4.84
CA THR A 111 0.35 -26.29 -5.63
C THR A 111 -0.10 -27.45 -4.73
N SER A 112 0.72 -27.83 -3.74
CA SER A 112 0.38 -28.90 -2.79
C SER A 112 -0.84 -28.61 -1.91
N ARG A 113 -1.32 -27.36 -1.89
CA ARG A 113 -2.48 -26.91 -1.11
C ARG A 113 -3.76 -26.75 -1.93
N ILE A 114 -3.72 -26.97 -3.24
CA ILE A 114 -4.92 -26.88 -4.08
C ILE A 114 -6.04 -27.74 -3.50
N GLY A 115 -7.23 -27.14 -3.39
CA GLY A 115 -8.41 -27.76 -2.77
C GLY A 115 -8.60 -27.46 -1.28
N ALA A 116 -7.59 -26.95 -0.58
CA ALA A 116 -7.74 -26.54 0.82
C ALA A 116 -8.79 -25.40 0.94
N PRO A 117 -9.72 -25.46 1.90
CA PRO A 117 -10.76 -24.42 2.06
C PRO A 117 -10.22 -23.00 2.25
N TYR A 118 -10.91 -22.03 1.66
CA TYR A 118 -10.72 -20.62 1.98
C TYR A 118 -11.58 -20.25 3.20
N ARG A 119 -10.97 -19.59 4.19
CA ARG A 119 -11.67 -19.02 5.35
C ARG A 119 -10.99 -17.73 5.78
N LEU A 120 -11.73 -16.62 5.74
CA LEU A 120 -11.23 -15.31 6.17
C LEU A 120 -10.66 -15.40 7.60
N GLY A 121 -9.42 -14.95 7.80
CA GLY A 121 -8.72 -14.98 9.08
C GLY A 121 -7.98 -16.28 9.40
N ALA A 122 -8.16 -17.34 8.60
CA ALA A 122 -7.43 -18.60 8.82
C ALA A 122 -5.92 -18.45 8.63
N THR A 123 -5.14 -19.35 9.24
CA THR A 123 -3.66 -19.32 9.22
C THR A 123 -3.03 -20.68 8.90
N GLY A 124 -3.84 -21.64 8.44
CA GLY A 124 -3.43 -23.02 8.15
C GLY A 124 -3.39 -23.95 9.38
N PRO A 125 -3.09 -25.24 9.15
CA PRO A 125 -2.89 -25.86 7.83
C PRO A 125 -4.18 -26.34 7.14
N GLU A 126 -5.32 -26.42 7.84
CA GLU A 126 -6.56 -27.00 7.29
C GLU A 126 -7.37 -26.02 6.43
N ALA A 127 -7.14 -24.72 6.56
CA ALA A 127 -7.78 -23.67 5.76
C ALA A 127 -6.89 -22.42 5.71
N TRP A 128 -7.07 -21.61 4.67
CA TRP A 128 -6.24 -20.44 4.41
C TRP A 128 -7.08 -19.22 4.09
N ASP A 129 -6.57 -18.03 4.40
CA ASP A 129 -6.98 -16.80 3.72
C ASP A 129 -5.88 -16.35 2.75
N CYS A 130 -6.15 -15.31 1.97
CA CYS A 130 -5.26 -14.86 0.91
C CYS A 130 -3.85 -14.53 1.41
N SER A 131 -3.75 -13.81 2.52
CA SER A 131 -2.47 -13.31 3.06
C SER A 131 -1.73 -14.34 3.92
N SER A 132 -2.42 -15.22 4.64
CA SER A 132 -1.78 -16.34 5.34
C SER A 132 -1.24 -17.39 4.36
N PHE A 133 -1.91 -17.59 3.22
CA PHE A 133 -1.44 -18.47 2.15
C PHE A 133 -0.11 -17.99 1.58
N THR A 134 -0.03 -16.71 1.18
CA THR A 134 1.22 -16.12 0.68
C THR A 134 2.31 -16.14 1.74
N GLN A 135 1.99 -15.79 3.00
CA GLN A 135 2.94 -15.86 4.11
C GLN A 135 3.56 -17.27 4.26
N ASN A 136 2.74 -18.31 4.21
CA ASN A 136 3.20 -19.69 4.39
C ASN A 136 3.91 -20.28 3.17
N ALA A 137 3.59 -19.79 1.96
CA ALA A 137 4.32 -20.14 0.75
C ALA A 137 5.73 -19.54 0.78
N TYR A 138 5.84 -18.25 1.09
CA TYR A 138 7.11 -17.54 1.16
C TYR A 138 7.98 -17.90 2.38
N ALA A 139 7.37 -18.35 3.48
CA ALA A 139 8.10 -18.91 4.61
C ALA A 139 8.95 -20.14 4.24
N ARG A 140 8.64 -20.85 3.14
CA ARG A 140 9.43 -22.01 2.67
C ARG A 140 10.83 -21.64 2.20
N ILE A 141 11.04 -20.37 1.85
CA ILE A 141 12.33 -19.83 1.47
C ILE A 141 12.88 -18.85 2.52
N GLY A 142 12.34 -18.90 3.74
CA GLY A 142 12.80 -18.07 4.86
C GLY A 142 12.27 -16.64 4.90
N LEU A 143 11.34 -16.26 4.01
CA LEU A 143 10.73 -14.93 4.03
C LEU A 143 9.58 -14.85 5.04
N THR A 144 9.66 -13.87 5.94
CA THR A 144 8.60 -13.58 6.90
C THR A 144 7.77 -12.40 6.43
N LEU A 145 6.69 -12.70 5.71
CA LEU A 145 5.74 -11.70 5.24
C LEU A 145 4.80 -11.26 6.37
N PRO A 146 4.36 -9.99 6.42
CA PRO A 146 3.32 -9.55 7.34
C PRO A 146 1.99 -10.29 7.17
N ARG A 147 1.16 -10.27 8.22
CA ARG A 147 -0.07 -11.06 8.29
C ARG A 147 -1.15 -10.63 7.31
N THR A 148 -1.24 -9.34 6.97
CA THR A 148 -2.33 -8.79 6.14
C THR A 148 -1.86 -8.50 4.72
N ALA A 149 -2.76 -8.54 3.73
CA ALA A 149 -2.45 -8.22 2.33
C ALA A 149 -1.85 -6.82 2.19
N ALA A 150 -2.47 -5.80 2.79
CA ALA A 150 -1.92 -4.45 2.84
C ALA A 150 -0.54 -4.41 3.51
N GLY A 151 -0.36 -5.13 4.63
CA GLY A 151 0.94 -5.26 5.29
C GLY A 151 2.02 -5.85 4.39
N GLN A 152 1.68 -6.83 3.55
CA GLN A 152 2.61 -7.42 2.58
C GLN A 152 3.03 -6.43 1.50
N ARG A 153 2.08 -5.74 0.85
CA ARG A 153 2.39 -4.67 -0.12
C ARG A 153 3.31 -3.63 0.50
N ASN A 154 2.98 -3.23 1.73
CA ASN A 154 3.70 -2.22 2.48
C ASN A 154 5.15 -2.63 2.77
N TRP A 155 5.34 -3.88 3.17
CA TRP A 155 6.66 -4.44 3.42
C TRP A 155 7.51 -4.49 2.14
N LEU A 156 6.92 -4.82 0.99
CA LEU A 156 7.62 -4.78 -0.31
C LEU A 156 8.05 -3.36 -0.66
N ALA A 157 7.13 -2.40 -0.52
CA ALA A 157 7.40 -1.00 -0.77
C ALA A 157 8.47 -0.40 0.15
N ALA A 158 8.66 -0.94 1.35
CA ALA A 158 9.74 -0.61 2.28
C ALA A 158 11.12 -1.17 1.86
N GLY A 159 11.29 -1.55 0.58
CA GLY A 159 12.56 -2.03 0.04
C GLY A 159 12.77 -3.54 0.18
N ASN A 160 11.72 -4.33 0.43
CA ASN A 160 11.80 -5.80 0.38
C ASN A 160 11.29 -6.37 -0.95
N GLY A 161 11.01 -5.49 -1.90
CA GLY A 161 10.61 -5.80 -3.25
C GLY A 161 10.56 -4.51 -4.07
N HIS A 162 9.99 -4.60 -5.25
CA HIS A 162 9.69 -3.44 -6.09
C HIS A 162 8.44 -3.67 -6.93
N GLN A 163 7.80 -2.57 -7.31
CA GLN A 163 6.60 -2.60 -8.13
C GLN A 163 6.95 -2.93 -9.58
N ILE A 164 6.10 -3.74 -10.20
CA ILE A 164 6.23 -4.20 -11.59
C ILE A 164 5.11 -3.55 -12.42
N GLN A 165 5.48 -3.09 -13.61
CA GLN A 165 4.52 -2.60 -14.59
C GLN A 165 3.67 -3.79 -15.10
N PRO A 166 2.33 -3.66 -15.15
CA PRO A 166 1.46 -4.70 -15.70
C PRO A 166 1.94 -5.18 -17.09
N GLY A 167 1.83 -6.49 -17.33
CA GLY A 167 2.39 -7.15 -18.51
C GLY A 167 3.87 -7.58 -18.38
N ASN A 168 4.56 -7.21 -17.30
CA ASN A 168 5.93 -7.65 -17.00
C ASN A 168 6.01 -8.60 -15.79
N GLU A 169 4.87 -9.18 -15.42
CA GLU A 169 4.77 -10.12 -14.32
C GLU A 169 5.61 -11.38 -14.58
N GLN A 170 6.16 -11.94 -13.51
CA GLN A 170 6.86 -13.22 -13.52
C GLN A 170 6.23 -14.17 -12.49
N PRO A 171 6.40 -15.49 -12.67
CA PRO A 171 5.98 -16.46 -11.66
C PRO A 171 6.55 -16.11 -10.28
N GLY A 172 5.69 -16.11 -9.27
CA GLY A 172 6.01 -15.69 -7.92
C GLY A 172 5.67 -14.23 -7.60
N ASP A 173 5.58 -13.33 -8.58
CA ASP A 173 5.17 -11.95 -8.27
C ASP A 173 3.82 -11.92 -7.52
N LEU A 174 3.64 -10.93 -6.65
CA LEU A 174 2.41 -10.75 -5.90
C LEU A 174 1.54 -9.70 -6.57
N ILE A 175 0.26 -10.03 -6.78
CA ILE A 175 -0.75 -9.09 -7.25
C ILE A 175 -1.61 -8.68 -6.06
N PHE A 176 -1.79 -7.37 -5.88
CA PHE A 176 -2.65 -6.76 -4.87
C PHE A 176 -3.80 -6.02 -5.54
N VAL A 177 -5.01 -6.24 -5.03
CA VAL A 177 -6.24 -5.63 -5.59
C VAL A 177 -7.21 -5.18 -4.50
N ASP A 178 -8.12 -4.30 -4.89
CA ASP A 178 -9.32 -3.99 -4.11
C ASP A 178 -10.28 -5.19 -4.04
N SER A 179 -11.09 -5.25 -2.97
CA SER A 179 -11.98 -6.38 -2.67
C SER A 179 -13.06 -5.97 -1.67
N TYR A 180 -13.37 -6.81 -0.69
CA TYR A 180 -14.42 -6.63 0.31
C TYR A 180 -14.26 -5.40 1.22
N LEU A 181 -13.08 -4.78 1.24
CA LEU A 181 -12.82 -3.56 2.03
C LEU A 181 -13.32 -2.29 1.33
N GLY A 182 -13.67 -2.38 0.05
CA GLY A 182 -14.10 -1.24 -0.76
C GLY A 182 -13.10 -0.92 -1.88
N PRO A 183 -13.49 0.01 -2.77
CA PRO A 183 -12.61 0.44 -3.86
C PRO A 183 -11.34 1.06 -3.28
N ASN A 184 -10.25 0.96 -4.03
CA ASN A 184 -8.98 1.63 -3.75
C ASN A 184 -8.25 1.20 -2.46
N GLN A 185 -8.73 0.18 -1.74
CA GLN A 185 -8.09 -0.36 -0.54
C GLN A 185 -7.65 -1.80 -0.79
N ILE A 186 -6.38 -2.16 -0.52
CA ILE A 186 -5.92 -3.56 -0.66
C ILE A 186 -6.74 -4.47 0.25
N GLY A 187 -7.56 -5.31 -0.38
CA GLY A 187 -8.36 -6.33 0.28
C GLY A 187 -7.93 -7.75 -0.06
N HIS A 188 -7.09 -7.94 -1.08
CA HIS A 188 -6.72 -9.27 -1.54
C HIS A 188 -5.29 -9.31 -2.11
N VAL A 189 -4.64 -10.47 -1.98
CA VAL A 189 -3.29 -10.74 -2.50
C VAL A 189 -3.24 -12.11 -3.16
N MET A 190 -2.52 -12.20 -4.27
CA MET A 190 -2.45 -13.39 -5.13
C MET A 190 -1.00 -13.64 -5.56
N ILE A 191 -0.62 -14.91 -5.79
CA ILE A 191 0.70 -15.25 -6.35
C ILE A 191 0.53 -15.50 -7.85
N VAL A 192 1.30 -14.82 -8.70
CA VAL A 192 1.36 -15.11 -10.13
C VAL A 192 1.91 -16.53 -10.31
N PHE A 193 1.13 -17.39 -10.97
CA PHE A 193 1.54 -18.75 -11.29
C PHE A 193 2.09 -18.83 -12.71
N ASP A 194 1.32 -18.38 -13.69
CA ASP A 194 1.74 -18.29 -15.09
C ASP A 194 1.23 -16.95 -15.69
N PRO A 195 2.14 -16.00 -15.99
CA PRO A 195 1.76 -14.72 -16.57
C PRO A 195 1.29 -14.83 -18.03
N THR A 196 1.69 -15.87 -18.76
CA THR A 196 1.30 -16.08 -20.17
C THR A 196 -0.20 -16.36 -20.27
N THR A 197 -0.72 -17.14 -19.33
CA THR A 197 -2.14 -17.50 -19.25
C THR A 197 -2.90 -16.63 -18.25
N LYS A 198 -2.28 -15.56 -17.74
CA LYS A 198 -2.78 -14.69 -16.67
C LYS A 198 -3.41 -15.47 -15.51
N THR A 199 -2.69 -16.49 -15.04
CA THR A 199 -3.15 -17.41 -13.99
C THR A 199 -2.42 -17.16 -12.67
N THR A 200 -3.17 -17.05 -11.57
CA THR A 200 -2.66 -17.02 -10.19
C THR A 200 -2.70 -18.41 -9.55
N ILE A 201 -2.01 -18.56 -8.43
CA ILE A 201 -2.31 -19.55 -7.40
C ILE A 201 -2.55 -18.84 -6.07
N GLU A 202 -3.70 -19.07 -5.46
CA GLU A 202 -4.16 -18.26 -4.34
C GLU A 202 -5.22 -18.99 -3.50
N ALA A 203 -5.40 -18.53 -2.26
CA ALA A 203 -6.57 -18.85 -1.46
C ALA A 203 -7.63 -17.76 -1.72
N GLY A 204 -8.64 -18.08 -2.52
CA GLY A 204 -9.68 -17.13 -2.95
C GLY A 204 -11.03 -17.82 -3.18
N GLY A 205 -12.11 -17.05 -3.23
CA GLY A 205 -13.47 -17.61 -3.35
C GLY A 205 -13.78 -18.59 -2.22
N THR A 206 -13.79 -19.89 -2.50
CA THR A 206 -14.11 -20.95 -1.52
C THR A 206 -12.93 -21.88 -1.19
N LYS A 207 -11.81 -21.82 -1.91
CA LYS A 207 -10.68 -22.75 -1.74
C LYS A 207 -9.38 -22.22 -2.35
N VAL A 208 -8.28 -22.91 -2.08
CA VAL A 208 -7.01 -22.73 -2.81
C VAL A 208 -7.16 -23.31 -4.21
N GLY A 209 -6.70 -22.57 -5.22
CA GLY A 209 -6.76 -23.01 -6.60
C GLY A 209 -6.07 -22.05 -7.55
N HIS A 210 -6.25 -22.34 -8.84
CA HIS A 210 -5.86 -21.45 -9.93
C HIS A 210 -7.04 -20.57 -10.35
N TYR A 211 -6.77 -19.30 -10.58
CA TYR A 211 -7.75 -18.31 -10.98
C TYR A 211 -7.18 -17.43 -12.09
N ASP A 212 -8.07 -16.92 -12.94
CA ASP A 212 -7.72 -15.86 -13.89
C ASP A 212 -7.59 -14.54 -13.15
N TYR A 213 -6.53 -13.78 -13.45
CA TYR A 213 -6.39 -12.40 -12.96
C TYR A 213 -6.53 -11.36 -14.08
N GLY A 214 -6.71 -11.76 -15.35
CA GLY A 214 -6.76 -10.81 -16.46
C GLY A 214 -7.88 -9.77 -16.33
N HIS A 215 -9.03 -10.17 -15.81
CA HIS A 215 -10.15 -9.25 -15.54
C HIS A 215 -9.89 -8.27 -14.37
N ARG A 216 -8.83 -8.47 -13.58
CA ARG A 216 -8.49 -7.62 -12.43
C ARG A 216 -7.69 -6.38 -12.84
N GLU A 217 -7.18 -6.31 -14.06
CA GLU A 217 -6.48 -5.12 -14.55
C GLU A 217 -7.40 -3.88 -14.61
N ASP A 218 -8.72 -4.10 -14.66
CA ASP A 218 -9.75 -3.05 -14.63
C ASP A 218 -10.18 -2.66 -13.20
N SER A 219 -9.60 -3.28 -12.15
CA SER A 219 -9.87 -2.89 -10.75
C SER A 219 -9.40 -1.46 -10.48
N ASN A 220 -10.06 -0.76 -9.54
CA ASN A 220 -9.62 0.58 -9.16
C ASN A 220 -8.22 0.56 -8.51
N LEU A 221 -7.88 -0.57 -7.87
CA LEU A 221 -6.53 -0.87 -7.40
C LEU A 221 -6.04 -2.17 -8.01
N TYR A 222 -4.95 -2.09 -8.77
CA TYR A 222 -4.21 -3.23 -9.29
C TYR A 222 -2.71 -2.94 -9.22
N GLN A 223 -1.98 -3.71 -8.42
CA GLN A 223 -0.53 -3.56 -8.27
C GLN A 223 0.17 -4.90 -8.33
N VAL A 224 1.22 -4.98 -9.13
CA VAL A 224 2.12 -6.15 -9.18
C VAL A 224 3.42 -5.80 -8.48
N TRP A 225 3.92 -6.73 -7.67
CA TRP A 225 5.16 -6.55 -6.92
C TRP A 225 6.05 -7.78 -6.98
N ARG A 226 7.34 -7.54 -7.21
CA ARG A 226 8.38 -8.56 -7.19
C ARG A 226 9.15 -8.53 -5.88
N LEU A 227 9.35 -9.68 -5.25
CA LEU A 227 10.08 -9.80 -3.99
C LEU A 227 11.59 -9.74 -4.23
N ALA A 228 12.28 -9.07 -3.31
CA ALA A 228 13.74 -9.07 -3.24
C ALA A 228 14.25 -10.22 -2.37
N THR A 229 15.49 -10.63 -2.62
CA THR A 229 16.24 -11.54 -1.76
C THR A 229 16.56 -10.85 -0.43
N PRO A 230 16.43 -11.53 0.72
CA PRO A 230 16.85 -10.98 2.00
C PRO A 230 18.32 -10.56 1.98
N THR A 231 18.59 -9.35 2.44
CA THR A 231 19.94 -8.98 2.86
C THR A 231 20.18 -9.67 4.20
N GLY A 232 21.15 -10.59 4.22
CA GLY A 232 21.57 -11.30 5.44
C GLY A 232 22.18 -10.39 6.50
#